data_AF-A0AAW9Q0F4-F1
#
_entry.id   AF-A0AAW9Q0F4-F1
#
_cell.length_a   1.000
_cell.length_b   1.000
_cell.length_c   1.000
_cell.angle_alpha   90.00
_cell.angle_beta   90.00
_cell.angle_gamma   90.00
#
_symmetry.space_group_name_H-M   'P 1'
#
loop_
_entity.id
_entity.type
_entity.pdbx_description
1 polymer ?
#
loop_
_entity_poly.entity_id
_entity_poly.type
_entity_poly.pdbx_seq_one_letter_code
_entity_poly.pdbx_strand_id
1 'polypeptide(L)'
;MSTHTNPELQEWIELLQSPDLNDRLVAIKSLQHLGDEEAIDVVVLALKDESPAVQKIAIATLWEFANPKVIPSLIPSLASPHEEVREVALSSLGELVSQDSLLLLLDALHQEDLNLQRSVLILLRKIHDAQSLPYLLPFLQSEHPELREAAITTLRYLNQVKTSPTALPLLQDPVDFVRREAALTLGYLADAEVIPNLRKALREDPDWQVRRNVTKSLALQANSSVIPDLIEAIADRHWQVRRFAIQALQSILKNHPEGIHREEAIPALVNALADEYADVRKDAAIALGNLGSPLAIASLQQVLDDPDREVSIQAERAIQKLKAHTSETASQTSP
;
A
#
# COMPACT_ATOMS: atom_id res chain seq x y z
N MET A 1 11.58 48.10 -16.92
CA MET A 1 10.31 47.88 -17.65
C MET A 1 9.25 47.77 -16.58
N SER A 2 8.35 48.75 -16.57
CA SER A 2 7.41 49.02 -15.48
C SER A 2 6.34 47.94 -15.40
N THR A 3 6.28 47.23 -14.27
CA THR A 3 5.20 46.30 -13.94
C THR A 3 3.96 47.13 -13.58
N HIS A 4 3.03 47.26 -14.53
CA HIS A 4 1.68 47.71 -14.22
C HIS A 4 0.99 46.56 -13.47
N THR A 5 1.08 46.55 -12.15
CA THR A 5 0.23 45.67 -11.32
C THR A 5 -1.22 46.09 -11.55
N ASN A 6 -2.06 45.17 -11.98
CA ASN A 6 -3.50 45.39 -12.16
C ASN A 6 -4.08 46.02 -10.87
N PRO A 7 -4.74 47.19 -10.93
CA PRO A 7 -5.28 47.87 -9.74
C PRO A 7 -6.17 46.97 -8.87
N GLU A 8 -6.89 46.04 -9.50
CA GLU A 8 -7.74 45.08 -8.79
C GLU A 8 -6.89 44.08 -7.96
N LEU A 9 -5.74 43.65 -8.47
CA LEU A 9 -4.80 42.79 -7.72
C LEU A 9 -4.17 43.52 -6.53
N GLN A 10 -3.98 44.84 -6.64
CA GLN A 10 -3.43 45.65 -5.55
C GLN A 10 -4.39 45.71 -4.35
N GLU A 11 -5.70 45.84 -4.60
CA GLU A 11 -6.73 45.80 -3.55
C GLU A 11 -6.75 44.45 -2.82
N TRP A 12 -6.61 43.34 -3.55
CA TRP A 12 -6.52 42.01 -2.93
C TRP A 12 -5.27 41.83 -2.07
N ILE A 13 -4.12 42.37 -2.49
CA ILE A 13 -2.90 42.35 -1.68
C ILE A 13 -3.11 43.09 -0.36
N GLU A 14 -3.75 44.27 -0.39
CA GLU A 14 -4.04 45.06 0.82
C GLU A 14 -4.97 44.30 1.77
N LEU A 15 -6.04 43.69 1.24
CA LEU A 15 -6.96 42.89 2.07
C LEU A 15 -6.30 41.64 2.65
N LEU A 16 -5.42 40.96 1.90
CA LEU A 16 -4.63 39.83 2.41
C LEU A 16 -3.63 40.23 3.50
N GLN A 17 -3.29 41.50 3.62
CA GLN A 17 -2.42 42.02 4.69
C GLN A 17 -3.22 42.61 5.87
N SER A 18 -4.55 42.58 5.82
CA SER A 18 -5.40 43.09 6.89
C SER A 18 -5.18 42.32 8.20
N PRO A 19 -5.17 43.02 9.36
CA PRO A 19 -5.14 42.34 10.66
C PRO A 19 -6.43 41.55 10.93
N ASP A 20 -7.55 41.85 10.25
CA ASP A 20 -8.80 41.09 10.39
C ASP A 20 -8.75 39.81 9.55
N LEU A 21 -8.94 38.66 10.21
CA LEU A 21 -9.02 37.36 9.57
C LEU A 21 -10.14 37.30 8.51
N ASN A 22 -11.28 37.96 8.74
CA ASN A 22 -12.41 37.94 7.81
C ASN A 22 -12.05 38.63 6.49
N ASP A 23 -11.33 39.75 6.54
CA ASP A 23 -10.86 40.45 5.34
C ASP A 23 -9.96 39.55 4.50
N ARG A 24 -9.00 38.88 5.15
CA ARG A 24 -8.08 37.94 4.47
C ARG A 24 -8.82 36.74 3.88
N LEU A 25 -9.81 36.21 4.60
CA LEU A 25 -10.66 35.11 4.13
C LEU A 25 -11.54 35.53 2.94
N VAL A 26 -12.09 36.75 2.96
CA VAL A 26 -12.88 37.29 1.85
C VAL A 26 -12.00 37.50 0.63
N ALA A 27 -10.79 38.04 0.80
CA ALA A 27 -9.84 38.23 -0.28
C ALA A 27 -9.46 36.91 -0.95
N ILE A 28 -9.01 35.91 -0.18
CA ILE A 28 -8.54 34.65 -0.77
C ILE A 28 -9.67 33.85 -1.43
N LYS A 29 -10.91 33.91 -0.90
CA LYS A 29 -12.09 33.30 -1.54
C LYS A 29 -12.52 34.03 -2.80
N SER A 30 -12.39 35.36 -2.82
CA SER A 30 -12.68 36.16 -4.01
C SER A 30 -11.69 35.84 -5.12
N LEU A 31 -10.40 35.78 -4.80
CA LEU A 31 -9.34 35.34 -5.72
C LEU A 31 -9.59 33.92 -6.27
N GLN A 32 -10.02 33.00 -5.41
CA GLN A 32 -10.42 31.65 -5.84
C GLN A 32 -11.56 31.69 -6.85
N HIS A 33 -12.63 32.45 -6.55
CA HIS A 33 -13.79 32.55 -7.42
C HIS A 33 -13.49 33.21 -8.76
N LEU A 34 -12.55 34.18 -8.78
CA LEU A 34 -12.10 34.82 -10.02
C LEU A 34 -11.41 33.83 -10.95
N GLY A 35 -10.61 32.90 -10.40
CA GLY A 35 -9.97 31.87 -11.20
C GLY A 35 -8.91 32.39 -12.19
N ASP A 36 -8.41 33.61 -11.98
CA ASP A 36 -7.44 34.26 -12.86
C ASP A 36 -6.00 33.88 -12.49
N GLU A 37 -5.26 33.29 -13.44
CA GLU A 37 -3.85 32.94 -13.27
C GLU A 37 -2.95 34.17 -13.01
N GLU A 38 -3.37 35.38 -13.39
CA GLU A 38 -2.63 36.61 -13.03
C GLU A 38 -2.56 36.81 -11.51
N ALA A 39 -3.46 36.21 -10.75
CA ALA A 39 -3.47 36.26 -9.30
C ALA A 39 -2.52 35.24 -8.63
N ILE A 40 -1.84 34.37 -9.37
CA ILE A 40 -0.96 33.32 -8.79
C ILE A 40 0.02 33.92 -7.78
N ASP A 41 0.74 34.98 -8.14
CA ASP A 41 1.74 35.60 -7.27
C ASP A 41 1.11 36.19 -5.99
N VAL A 42 -0.13 36.70 -6.09
CA VAL A 42 -0.89 37.24 -4.96
C VAL A 42 -1.35 36.11 -4.03
N VAL A 43 -1.89 35.02 -4.60
CA VAL A 43 -2.34 33.85 -3.85
C VAL A 43 -1.16 33.16 -3.15
N VAL A 44 0.03 33.15 -3.75
CA VAL A 44 1.26 32.62 -3.14
C VAL A 44 1.60 33.36 -1.83
N LEU A 45 1.27 34.64 -1.69
CA LEU A 45 1.47 35.37 -0.43
C LEU A 45 0.64 34.77 0.72
N ALA A 46 -0.59 34.34 0.42
CA ALA A 46 -1.52 33.78 1.40
C ALA A 46 -1.11 32.39 1.91
N LEU A 47 -0.15 31.71 1.27
CA LEU A 47 0.44 30.46 1.78
C LEU A 47 1.19 30.65 3.10
N LYS A 48 1.62 31.89 3.42
CA LYS A 48 2.35 32.23 4.64
C LYS A 48 1.48 32.91 5.70
N ASP A 49 0.16 32.94 5.50
CA ASP A 49 -0.77 33.56 6.44
C ASP A 49 -0.66 32.90 7.83
N GLU A 50 -0.91 33.63 8.91
CA GLU A 50 -0.95 33.05 10.26
C GLU A 50 -2.12 32.07 10.46
N SER A 51 -3.18 32.20 9.65
CA SER A 51 -4.39 31.40 9.74
C SER A 51 -4.31 30.17 8.83
N PRO A 52 -4.41 28.95 9.39
CA PRO A 52 -4.49 27.73 8.60
C PRO A 52 -5.67 27.74 7.61
N ALA A 53 -6.76 28.42 7.95
CA ALA A 53 -7.91 28.53 7.05
C ALA A 53 -7.58 29.31 5.77
N VAL A 54 -6.81 30.40 5.89
CA VAL A 54 -6.35 31.18 4.73
C VAL A 54 -5.35 30.36 3.91
N GLN A 55 -4.37 29.72 4.56
CA GLN A 55 -3.39 28.85 3.88
C GLN A 55 -4.07 27.74 3.07
N LYS A 56 -5.06 27.04 3.65
CA LYS A 56 -5.78 25.96 2.96
C LYS A 56 -6.50 26.45 1.71
N ILE A 57 -7.18 27.60 1.79
CA ILE A 57 -7.88 28.17 0.63
C ILE A 57 -6.84 28.57 -0.41
N ALA A 58 -5.73 29.19 -0.02
CA ALA A 58 -4.65 29.53 -0.94
C ALA A 58 -4.08 28.31 -1.68
N ILE A 59 -3.84 27.21 -0.97
CA ILE A 59 -3.39 25.94 -1.58
C ILE A 59 -4.42 25.40 -2.57
N ALA A 60 -5.70 25.36 -2.18
CA ALA A 60 -6.78 24.90 -3.03
C ALA A 60 -6.91 25.76 -4.30
N THR A 61 -6.85 27.09 -4.16
CA THR A 61 -6.86 28.03 -5.29
C THR A 61 -5.69 27.79 -6.25
N LEU A 62 -4.47 27.62 -5.73
CA LEU A 62 -3.29 27.35 -6.58
C LEU A 62 -3.39 26.00 -7.30
N TRP A 63 -4.02 25.01 -6.68
CA TRP A 63 -4.31 23.73 -7.33
C TRP A 63 -5.37 23.86 -8.42
N GLU A 64 -6.44 24.65 -8.21
CA GLU A 64 -7.50 24.89 -9.20
C GLU A 64 -6.97 25.55 -10.48
N PHE A 65 -5.92 26.38 -10.38
CA PHE A 65 -5.24 26.93 -11.56
C PHE A 65 -4.55 25.87 -12.42
N ALA A 66 -4.31 24.66 -11.90
CA ALA A 66 -3.65 23.55 -12.59
C ALA A 66 -2.31 23.92 -13.25
N ASN A 67 -1.61 24.92 -12.71
CA ASN A 67 -0.39 25.47 -13.28
C ASN A 67 0.85 24.92 -12.55
N PRO A 68 1.72 24.10 -13.20
CA PRO A 68 2.89 23.51 -12.54
C PRO A 68 3.89 24.52 -11.95
N LYS A 69 3.85 25.79 -12.35
CA LYS A 69 4.72 26.84 -11.79
C LYS A 69 4.46 27.10 -10.31
N VAL A 70 3.30 26.70 -9.77
CA VAL A 70 2.97 26.88 -8.35
C VAL A 70 3.64 25.83 -7.45
N ILE A 71 4.13 24.72 -8.02
CA ILE A 71 4.69 23.59 -7.27
C ILE A 71 5.81 24.02 -6.29
N PRO A 72 6.83 24.81 -6.70
CA PRO A 72 7.86 25.27 -5.77
C PRO A 72 7.30 26.05 -4.58
N SER A 73 6.25 26.83 -4.78
CA SER A 73 5.60 27.63 -3.73
C SER A 73 4.75 26.78 -2.78
N LEU A 74 4.18 25.68 -3.27
CA LEU A 74 3.38 24.75 -2.46
C LEU A 74 4.24 23.81 -1.60
N ILE A 75 5.44 23.42 -2.05
CA ILE A 75 6.33 22.49 -1.32
C ILE A 75 6.52 22.87 0.16
N PRO A 76 6.83 24.14 0.52
CA PRO A 76 6.97 24.54 1.93
C PRO A 76 5.73 24.28 2.80
N SER A 77 4.53 24.25 2.21
CA SER A 77 3.28 23.98 2.96
C SER A 77 3.21 22.55 3.50
N LEU A 78 3.99 21.62 2.93
CA LEU A 78 4.15 20.26 3.45
C LEU A 78 4.87 20.21 4.80
N ALA A 79 5.63 21.26 5.15
CA ALA A 79 6.31 21.42 6.44
C ALA A 79 5.42 22.12 7.49
N SER A 80 4.17 22.48 7.16
CA SER A 80 3.32 23.27 8.05
C SER A 80 3.13 22.56 9.41
N PRO A 81 3.13 23.30 10.55
CA PRO A 81 2.80 22.71 11.84
C PRO A 81 1.35 22.21 11.90
N HIS A 82 0.46 22.76 11.06
CA HIS A 82 -0.95 22.39 11.02
C HIS A 82 -1.17 21.21 10.09
N GLU A 83 -1.65 20.10 10.65
CA GLU A 83 -1.93 18.85 9.91
C GLU A 83 -2.87 19.08 8.72
N GLU A 84 -3.95 19.84 8.93
CA GLU A 84 -4.92 20.17 7.89
C GLU A 84 -4.32 20.94 6.70
N VAL A 85 -3.25 21.72 6.90
CA VAL A 85 -2.53 22.41 5.83
C VAL A 85 -1.65 21.42 5.08
N ARG A 86 -0.95 20.54 5.80
CA ARG A 86 -0.11 19.51 5.17
C ARG A 86 -0.93 18.55 4.32
N GLU A 87 -2.11 18.16 4.79
CA GLU A 87 -3.01 17.24 4.06
C GLU A 87 -3.48 17.85 2.74
N VAL A 88 -3.94 19.12 2.75
CA VAL A 88 -4.36 19.77 1.50
C VAL A 88 -3.16 20.01 0.57
N ALA A 89 -2.00 20.42 1.10
CA ALA A 89 -0.78 20.58 0.32
C ALA A 89 -0.34 19.26 -0.34
N LEU A 90 -0.37 18.15 0.40
CA LEU A 90 -0.02 16.83 -0.09
C LEU A 90 -1.01 16.34 -1.15
N SER A 91 -2.31 16.56 -0.95
CA SER A 91 -3.34 16.20 -1.94
C SER A 91 -3.17 17.01 -3.22
N SER A 92 -3.06 18.33 -3.12
CA SER A 92 -2.89 19.24 -4.24
C SER A 92 -1.61 18.95 -5.02
N LEU A 93 -0.47 18.84 -4.34
CA LEU A 93 0.78 18.47 -4.97
C LEU A 93 0.72 17.07 -5.58
N GLY A 94 0.02 16.11 -4.95
CA GLY A 94 -0.13 14.75 -5.46
C GLY A 94 -0.83 14.65 -6.82
N GLU A 95 -1.58 15.69 -7.22
CA GLU A 95 -2.20 15.81 -8.54
C GLU A 95 -1.39 16.67 -9.52
N LEU A 96 -0.63 17.64 -9.01
CA LEU A 96 0.16 18.57 -9.83
C LEU A 96 1.55 18.03 -10.20
N VAL A 97 2.18 17.24 -9.32
CA VAL A 97 3.56 16.78 -9.54
C VAL A 97 3.64 15.87 -10.75
N SER A 98 4.66 16.11 -11.56
CA SER A 98 5.00 15.32 -12.74
C SER A 98 6.47 14.88 -12.67
N GLN A 99 6.95 14.20 -13.71
CA GLN A 99 8.36 13.81 -13.79
C GLN A 99 9.31 15.03 -13.75
N ASP A 100 8.88 16.19 -14.25
CA ASP A 100 9.65 17.45 -14.21
C ASP A 100 9.80 18.00 -12.79
N SER A 101 8.92 17.60 -11.86
CA SER A 101 8.98 17.99 -10.45
C SER A 101 10.03 17.20 -9.65
N LEU A 102 10.63 16.16 -10.22
CA LEU A 102 11.50 15.24 -9.50
C LEU A 102 12.64 15.97 -8.77
N LEU A 103 13.40 16.81 -9.47
CA LEU A 103 14.55 17.52 -8.87
C LEU A 103 14.11 18.43 -7.71
N LEU A 104 12.97 19.13 -7.86
CA LEU A 104 12.43 19.98 -6.80
C LEU A 104 12.06 19.18 -5.54
N LEU A 105 11.47 18.00 -5.72
CA LEU A 105 11.17 17.12 -4.60
C LEU A 105 12.43 16.54 -3.95
N LEU A 106 13.42 16.14 -4.75
CA LEU A 106 14.70 15.64 -4.23
C LEU A 106 15.45 16.72 -3.45
N ASP A 107 15.44 17.97 -3.92
CA ASP A 107 16.01 19.10 -3.19
C ASP A 107 15.29 19.32 -1.85
N ALA A 108 13.96 19.17 -1.81
CA ALA A 108 13.18 19.30 -0.59
C ALA A 108 13.50 18.22 0.47
N LEU A 109 13.95 17.01 0.08
CA LEU A 109 14.36 15.97 1.04
C LEU A 109 15.58 16.37 1.88
N HIS A 110 16.43 17.29 1.39
CA HIS A 110 17.62 17.73 2.10
C HIS A 110 17.32 18.68 3.27
N GLN A 111 16.10 19.22 3.33
CA GLN A 111 15.67 20.05 4.45
C GLN A 111 15.32 19.14 5.64
N GLU A 112 15.89 19.43 6.81
CA GLU A 112 15.68 18.67 8.04
C GLU A 112 14.33 19.01 8.70
N ASP A 113 13.23 18.72 7.99
CA ASP A 113 11.88 18.79 8.52
C ASP A 113 11.17 17.44 8.30
N LEU A 114 10.74 16.82 9.40
CA LEU A 114 10.15 15.48 9.38
C LEU A 114 8.87 15.43 8.53
N ASN A 115 8.01 16.45 8.63
CA ASN A 115 6.74 16.50 7.93
C ASN A 115 6.94 16.66 6.41
N LEU A 116 7.86 17.55 6.03
CA LEU A 116 8.27 17.78 4.66
C LEU A 116 8.87 16.51 4.06
N GLN A 117 9.89 15.94 4.71
CA GLN A 117 10.56 14.72 4.24
C GLN A 117 9.56 13.58 4.06
N ARG A 118 8.68 13.35 5.04
CA ARG A 118 7.63 12.33 4.96
C ARG A 118 6.70 12.57 3.77
N SER A 119 6.22 13.80 3.61
CA SER A 119 5.29 14.16 2.53
C SER A 119 5.94 14.04 1.15
N VAL A 120 7.20 14.44 1.03
CA VAL A 120 7.97 14.31 -0.21
C VAL A 120 8.19 12.83 -0.55
N LEU A 121 8.55 11.98 0.43
CA LEU A 121 8.62 10.53 0.21
C LEU A 121 7.30 9.97 -0.32
N ILE A 122 6.15 10.46 0.17
CA ILE A 122 4.83 10.07 -0.35
C ILE A 122 4.62 10.56 -1.78
N LEU A 123 4.97 11.81 -2.10
CA LEU A 123 4.83 12.37 -3.46
C LEU A 123 5.68 11.62 -4.49
N LEU A 124 6.88 11.15 -4.13
CA LEU A 124 7.72 10.34 -5.00
C LEU A 124 7.04 9.04 -5.47
N ARG A 125 6.04 8.55 -4.73
CA ARG A 125 5.21 7.39 -5.14
C ARG A 125 4.39 7.67 -6.39
N LYS A 126 4.10 8.93 -6.72
CA LYS A 126 3.38 9.34 -7.94
C LYS A 126 4.29 9.49 -9.14
N ILE A 127 5.56 9.85 -8.91
CA ILE A 127 6.55 10.03 -9.98
C ILE A 127 7.07 8.67 -10.47
N HIS A 128 7.17 7.68 -9.59
CA HIS A 128 7.62 6.31 -9.90
C HIS A 128 9.04 6.22 -10.52
N ASP A 129 9.88 7.25 -10.35
CA ASP A 129 11.21 7.31 -10.97
C ASP A 129 12.31 6.70 -10.08
N ALA A 130 13.05 5.75 -10.64
CA ALA A 130 14.15 5.04 -9.98
C ALA A 130 15.31 5.97 -9.57
N GLN A 131 15.45 7.15 -10.18
CA GLN A 131 16.42 8.18 -9.78
C GLN A 131 16.20 8.67 -8.34
N SER A 132 15.02 8.44 -7.77
CA SER A 132 14.72 8.74 -6.37
C SER A 132 15.42 7.78 -5.40
N LEU A 133 15.87 6.61 -5.87
CA LEU A 133 16.37 5.54 -5.00
C LEU A 133 17.54 5.99 -4.10
N PRO A 134 18.62 6.63 -4.60
CA PRO A 134 19.73 7.05 -3.74
C PRO A 134 19.33 8.04 -2.64
N TYR A 135 18.29 8.86 -2.89
CA TYR A 135 17.77 9.84 -1.93
C TYR A 135 16.80 9.21 -0.92
N LEU A 136 16.14 8.11 -1.29
CA LEU A 136 15.23 7.37 -0.42
C LEU A 136 15.97 6.44 0.55
N LEU A 137 17.06 5.80 0.11
CA LEU A 137 17.76 4.77 0.89
C LEU A 137 18.17 5.21 2.30
N PRO A 138 18.70 6.44 2.54
CA PRO A 138 19.05 6.90 3.88
C PRO A 138 17.87 6.88 4.86
N PHE A 139 16.65 7.14 4.38
CA PHE A 139 15.45 7.18 5.23
C PHE A 139 15.01 5.81 5.74
N LEU A 140 15.45 4.71 5.12
CA LEU A 140 15.24 3.35 5.65
C LEU A 140 15.92 3.13 7.00
N GLN A 141 16.94 3.95 7.33
CA GLN A 141 17.69 3.91 8.58
C GLN A 141 17.44 5.13 9.47
N SER A 142 16.41 5.94 9.15
CA SER A 142 16.07 7.12 9.95
C SER A 142 15.75 6.73 11.39
N GLU A 143 16.09 7.61 12.35
CA GLU A 143 15.66 7.45 13.75
C GLU A 143 14.13 7.53 13.89
N HIS A 144 13.47 8.25 12.98
CA HIS A 144 12.01 8.42 12.98
C HIS A 144 11.30 7.26 12.27
N PRO A 145 10.44 6.50 12.95
CA PRO A 145 9.75 5.37 12.35
C PRO A 145 8.79 5.78 11.22
N GLU A 146 8.23 6.98 11.26
CA GLU A 146 7.37 7.53 10.21
C GLU A 146 8.13 7.73 8.89
N LEU A 147 9.42 8.08 8.97
CA LEU A 147 10.28 8.21 7.78
C LEU A 147 10.72 6.84 7.26
N ARG A 148 11.02 5.88 8.15
CA ARG A 148 11.31 4.50 7.76
C ARG A 148 10.12 3.85 7.04
N GLU A 149 8.92 3.99 7.60
CA GLU A 149 7.66 3.55 6.96
C GLU A 149 7.47 4.24 5.61
N ALA A 150 7.58 5.57 5.56
CA ALA A 150 7.35 6.29 4.32
C ALA A 150 8.32 5.84 3.22
N ALA A 151 9.60 5.66 3.56
CA ALA A 151 10.64 5.20 2.65
C ALA A 151 10.42 3.76 2.16
N ILE A 152 10.14 2.81 3.05
CA ILE A 152 9.91 1.41 2.64
C ILE A 152 8.64 1.27 1.82
N THR A 153 7.59 2.03 2.13
CA THR A 153 6.38 2.05 1.33
C THR A 153 6.67 2.64 -0.05
N THR A 154 7.43 3.74 -0.13
CA THR A 154 7.78 4.37 -1.41
C THR A 154 8.64 3.50 -2.30
N LEU A 155 9.55 2.70 -1.73
CA LEU A 155 10.39 1.76 -2.48
C LEU A 155 9.57 0.83 -3.41
N ARG A 156 8.40 0.36 -2.96
CA ARG A 156 7.49 -0.49 -3.77
C ARG A 156 6.95 0.20 -5.01
N TYR A 157 6.83 1.53 -5.00
CA TYR A 157 6.26 2.32 -6.10
C TYR A 157 7.31 2.78 -7.11
N LEU A 158 8.61 2.62 -6.82
CA LEU A 158 9.65 3.00 -7.76
C LEU A 158 9.76 1.95 -8.88
N ASN A 159 9.70 2.40 -10.13
CA ASN A 159 9.85 1.50 -11.27
C ASN A 159 11.27 0.90 -11.30
N GLN A 160 11.38 -0.31 -11.85
CA GLN A 160 12.66 -1.00 -12.09
C GLN A 160 13.46 -1.39 -10.84
N VAL A 161 12.99 -1.06 -9.63
CA VAL A 161 13.59 -1.55 -8.38
C VAL A 161 13.17 -3.01 -8.18
N LYS A 162 14.15 -3.91 -8.29
CA LYS A 162 13.91 -5.36 -8.15
C LYS A 162 14.44 -5.93 -6.85
N THR A 163 15.43 -5.31 -6.24
CA THR A 163 16.09 -5.77 -5.01
C THR A 163 16.39 -4.59 -4.11
N SER A 164 16.45 -4.82 -2.80
CA SER A 164 16.93 -3.82 -1.83
C SER A 164 17.43 -4.51 -0.57
N PRO A 165 18.72 -4.90 -0.53
CA PRO A 165 19.32 -5.48 0.67
C PRO A 165 19.18 -4.58 1.89
N THR A 166 19.23 -3.26 1.69
CA THR A 166 19.05 -2.24 2.74
C THR A 166 17.66 -2.21 3.35
N ALA A 167 16.65 -2.76 2.67
CA ALA A 167 15.28 -2.84 3.18
C ALA A 167 15.03 -4.09 4.04
N LEU A 168 15.88 -5.13 3.93
CA LEU A 168 15.72 -6.39 4.68
C LEU A 168 15.66 -6.21 6.21
N PRO A 169 16.50 -5.34 6.84
CA PRO A 169 16.46 -5.16 8.29
C PRO A 169 15.11 -4.64 8.81
N LEU A 170 14.30 -3.98 7.98
CA LEU A 170 13.01 -3.42 8.40
C LEU A 170 11.95 -4.51 8.67
N LEU A 171 12.17 -5.76 8.25
CA LEU A 171 11.36 -6.91 8.71
C LEU A 171 11.53 -7.20 10.20
N GLN A 172 12.56 -6.65 10.84
CA GLN A 172 12.85 -6.78 12.27
C GLN A 172 12.81 -5.41 12.97
N ASP A 173 12.21 -4.40 12.34
CA ASP A 173 12.08 -3.06 12.93
C ASP A 173 11.39 -3.11 14.31
N PRO A 174 11.83 -2.34 15.31
CA PRO A 174 11.15 -2.30 16.60
C PRO A 174 9.68 -1.89 16.50
N VAL A 175 9.30 -1.12 15.46
CA VAL A 175 7.95 -0.58 15.29
C VAL A 175 7.14 -1.45 14.33
N ASP A 176 5.96 -1.88 14.77
CA ASP A 176 5.09 -2.82 14.05
C ASP A 176 4.63 -2.30 12.69
N PHE A 177 4.23 -1.03 12.58
CA PHE A 177 3.77 -0.49 11.30
C PHE A 177 4.90 -0.43 10.25
N VAL A 178 6.16 -0.26 10.66
CA VAL A 178 7.31 -0.34 9.76
C VAL A 178 7.50 -1.79 9.27
N ARG A 179 7.42 -2.77 10.18
CA ARG A 179 7.50 -4.20 9.80
C ARG A 179 6.37 -4.62 8.86
N ARG A 180 5.15 -4.11 9.08
CA ARG A 180 3.98 -4.39 8.21
C ARG A 180 4.23 -3.94 6.78
N GLU A 181 4.75 -2.74 6.59
CA GLU A 181 5.05 -2.21 5.26
C GLU A 181 6.29 -2.85 4.65
N ALA A 182 7.31 -3.18 5.44
CA ALA A 182 8.45 -3.97 4.97
C ALA A 182 8.02 -5.34 4.45
N ALA A 183 7.17 -6.04 5.20
CA ALA A 183 6.61 -7.33 4.78
C ALA A 183 5.83 -7.22 3.46
N LEU A 184 5.04 -6.16 3.26
CA LEU A 184 4.36 -5.93 1.99
C LEU A 184 5.35 -5.60 0.88
N THR A 185 6.16 -4.55 1.05
CA THR A 185 7.07 -4.04 0.02
C THR A 185 8.03 -5.09 -0.50
N LEU A 186 8.70 -5.81 0.40
CA LEU A 186 9.71 -6.78 0.00
C LEU A 186 9.11 -7.96 -0.78
N GLY A 187 7.81 -8.24 -0.62
CA GLY A 187 7.10 -9.21 -1.44
C GLY A 187 6.88 -8.79 -2.90
N TYR A 188 6.93 -7.50 -3.20
CA TYR A 188 6.84 -6.97 -4.57
C TYR A 188 8.20 -6.87 -5.25
N LEU A 189 9.29 -6.94 -4.49
CA LEU A 189 10.64 -6.97 -5.04
C LEU A 189 10.95 -8.38 -5.56
N ALA A 190 11.51 -8.50 -6.76
CA ALA A 190 11.90 -9.77 -7.36
C ALA A 190 13.24 -10.28 -6.78
N ASP A 191 13.31 -10.38 -5.45
CA ASP A 191 14.52 -10.66 -4.69
C ASP A 191 14.37 -11.96 -3.89
N ALA A 192 15.04 -13.02 -4.37
CA ALA A 192 14.99 -14.33 -3.74
C ALA A 192 15.64 -14.36 -2.34
N GLU A 193 16.54 -13.41 -2.03
CA GLU A 193 17.20 -13.32 -0.72
C GLU A 193 16.25 -12.85 0.39
N VAL A 194 15.07 -12.32 0.02
CA VAL A 194 14.04 -11.92 0.97
C VAL A 194 13.34 -13.15 1.56
N ILE A 195 13.27 -14.27 0.82
CA ILE A 195 12.45 -15.43 1.20
C ILE A 195 12.79 -15.97 2.60
N PRO A 196 14.06 -16.18 3.00
CA PRO A 196 14.38 -16.60 4.36
C PRO A 196 13.88 -15.64 5.44
N ASN A 197 13.95 -14.33 5.19
CA ASN A 197 13.50 -13.31 6.14
C ASN A 197 11.96 -13.26 6.24
N LEU A 198 11.25 -13.41 5.12
CA LEU A 198 9.79 -13.56 5.11
C LEU A 198 9.36 -14.83 5.85
N ARG A 199 10.00 -15.97 5.62
CA ARG A 199 9.70 -17.21 6.35
C ARG A 199 9.86 -17.04 7.85
N LYS A 200 10.95 -16.40 8.29
CA LYS A 200 11.16 -16.09 9.71
C LYS A 200 10.05 -15.20 10.27
N ALA A 201 9.72 -14.10 9.57
CA ALA A 201 8.65 -13.20 9.99
C ALA A 201 7.27 -13.87 10.04
N LEU A 202 6.97 -14.81 9.12
CA LEU A 202 5.74 -15.60 9.15
C LEU A 202 5.61 -16.46 10.41
N ARG A 203 6.71 -16.97 10.95
CA ARG A 203 6.69 -17.85 12.13
C ARG A 203 6.77 -17.08 13.44
N GLU A 204 7.58 -16.04 13.47
CA GLU A 204 8.05 -15.43 14.72
C GLU A 204 7.46 -14.04 15.01
N ASP A 205 6.91 -13.32 14.01
CA ASP A 205 6.50 -11.93 14.26
C ASP A 205 5.33 -11.86 15.25
N PRO A 206 5.43 -11.04 16.31
CA PRO A 206 4.37 -10.93 17.32
C PRO A 206 3.09 -10.31 16.77
N ASP A 207 3.17 -9.54 15.68
CA ASP A 207 2.03 -8.90 15.06
C ASP A 207 1.46 -9.77 13.93
N TRP A 208 0.17 -10.09 14.06
CA TRP A 208 -0.55 -10.89 13.07
C TRP A 208 -0.69 -10.18 11.72
N GLN A 209 -0.70 -8.84 11.69
CA GLN A 209 -0.76 -8.08 10.45
C GLN A 209 0.53 -8.23 9.64
N VAL A 210 1.68 -8.31 10.31
CA VAL A 210 2.96 -8.64 9.66
C VAL A 210 2.89 -10.04 9.08
N ARG A 211 2.54 -11.05 9.89
CA ARG A 211 2.43 -12.45 9.42
C ARG A 211 1.48 -12.59 8.22
N ARG A 212 0.31 -11.95 8.26
CA ARG A 212 -0.64 -11.90 7.14
C ARG A 212 -0.05 -11.24 5.89
N ASN A 213 0.63 -10.11 6.03
CA ASN A 213 1.27 -9.42 4.91
C ASN A 213 2.38 -10.27 4.30
N VAL A 214 3.19 -10.93 5.13
CA VAL A 214 4.20 -11.90 4.71
C VAL A 214 3.58 -13.04 3.89
N THR A 215 2.44 -13.59 4.34
CA THR A 215 1.74 -14.64 3.59
C THR A 215 1.35 -14.20 2.17
N LYS A 216 0.84 -12.97 2.03
CA LYS A 216 0.54 -12.38 0.73
C LYS A 216 1.80 -12.21 -0.12
N SER A 217 2.88 -11.74 0.49
CA SER A 217 4.18 -11.54 -0.16
C SER A 217 4.78 -12.86 -0.67
N LEU A 218 4.73 -13.92 0.13
CA LEU A 218 5.18 -15.25 -0.29
C LEU A 218 4.36 -15.81 -1.46
N ALA A 219 3.05 -15.53 -1.51
CA ALA A 219 2.20 -15.90 -2.63
C ALA A 219 2.61 -15.20 -3.93
N LEU A 220 3.00 -13.91 -3.86
CA LEU A 220 3.44 -13.12 -5.02
C LEU A 220 4.77 -13.64 -5.58
N GLN A 221 5.68 -14.10 -4.72
CA GLN A 221 6.96 -14.68 -5.15
C GLN A 221 6.80 -16.04 -5.85
N ALA A 222 5.64 -16.70 -5.70
CA ALA A 222 5.34 -17.99 -6.32
C ALA A 222 6.41 -19.08 -6.10
N ASN A 223 7.14 -19.03 -4.98
CA ASN A 223 8.19 -19.97 -4.66
C ASN A 223 7.62 -21.17 -3.88
N SER A 224 7.68 -22.37 -4.46
CA SER A 224 7.14 -23.59 -3.84
C SER A 224 7.86 -24.04 -2.56
N SER A 225 9.09 -23.60 -2.31
CA SER A 225 9.84 -23.96 -1.10
C SER A 225 9.26 -23.41 0.20
N VAL A 226 8.28 -22.49 0.11
CA VAL A 226 7.60 -21.88 1.27
C VAL A 226 6.29 -22.57 1.63
N ILE A 227 5.90 -23.61 0.88
CA ILE A 227 4.67 -24.36 1.13
C ILE A 227 4.63 -24.94 2.56
N PRO A 228 5.71 -25.55 3.10
CA PRO A 228 5.69 -26.02 4.49
C PRO A 228 5.37 -24.92 5.51
N ASP A 229 5.91 -23.71 5.30
CA ASP A 229 5.64 -22.54 6.16
C ASP A 229 4.18 -22.07 6.06
N LEU A 230 3.60 -22.14 4.85
CA LEU A 230 2.19 -21.82 4.64
C LEU A 230 1.27 -22.87 5.27
N ILE A 231 1.62 -24.16 5.21
CA ILE A 231 0.89 -25.23 5.87
C ILE A 231 0.85 -25.00 7.38
N GLU A 232 1.98 -24.62 7.98
CA GLU A 232 2.04 -24.25 9.40
C GLU A 232 1.15 -23.03 9.70
N ALA A 233 1.19 -22.00 8.84
CA ALA A 233 0.40 -20.78 9.00
C ALA A 233 -1.12 -20.97 8.85
N ILE A 234 -1.59 -22.10 8.28
CA ILE A 234 -3.02 -22.47 8.30
C ILE A 234 -3.53 -22.69 9.73
N ALA A 235 -2.64 -23.00 10.68
CA ALA A 235 -2.96 -23.17 12.09
C ALA A 235 -2.67 -21.91 12.94
N ASP A 236 -2.41 -20.74 12.33
CA ASP A 236 -2.12 -19.51 13.07
C ASP A 236 -3.25 -19.12 14.03
N ARG A 237 -2.87 -18.57 15.19
CA ARG A 237 -3.80 -18.05 16.20
C ARG A 237 -4.78 -16.99 15.67
N HIS A 238 -4.45 -16.28 14.60
CA HIS A 238 -5.32 -15.28 13.97
C HIS A 238 -5.89 -15.81 12.66
N TRP A 239 -7.22 -15.77 12.55
CA TRP A 239 -7.94 -16.29 11.40
C TRP A 239 -7.57 -15.59 10.08
N GLN A 240 -7.20 -14.30 10.11
CA GLN A 240 -6.73 -13.62 8.91
C GLN A 240 -5.44 -14.24 8.38
N VAL A 241 -4.51 -14.66 9.25
CA VAL A 241 -3.29 -15.34 8.80
C VAL A 241 -3.64 -16.70 8.21
N ARG A 242 -4.49 -17.49 8.88
CA ARG A 242 -4.97 -18.79 8.39
C ARG A 242 -5.59 -18.68 7.00
N ARG A 243 -6.54 -17.77 6.83
CA ARG A 243 -7.24 -17.50 5.57
C ARG A 243 -6.26 -17.13 4.46
N PHE A 244 -5.36 -16.18 4.71
CA PHE A 244 -4.39 -15.76 3.71
C PHE A 244 -3.39 -16.87 3.39
N ALA A 245 -3.06 -17.76 4.33
CA ALA A 245 -2.17 -18.90 4.11
C ALA A 245 -2.79 -19.91 3.16
N ILE A 246 -4.08 -20.20 3.33
CA ILE A 246 -4.86 -21.02 2.40
C ILE A 246 -4.88 -20.40 1.00
N GLN A 247 -5.11 -19.10 0.87
CA GLN A 247 -5.11 -18.41 -0.42
C GLN A 247 -3.73 -18.41 -1.09
N ALA A 248 -2.66 -18.18 -0.32
CA ALA A 248 -1.28 -18.21 -0.80
C ALA A 248 -0.91 -19.59 -1.32
N LEU A 249 -1.23 -20.63 -0.56
CA LEU A 249 -1.01 -22.02 -0.92
C LEU A 249 -1.73 -22.37 -2.23
N GLN A 250 -3.00 -21.99 -2.38
CA GLN A 250 -3.76 -22.19 -3.61
C GLN A 250 -3.09 -21.51 -4.82
N SER A 251 -2.67 -20.26 -4.66
CA SER A 251 -2.01 -19.49 -5.73
C SER A 251 -0.71 -20.17 -6.18
N ILE A 252 0.12 -20.61 -5.23
CA ILE A 252 1.39 -21.28 -5.53
C ILE A 252 1.15 -22.64 -6.21
N LEU A 253 0.25 -23.48 -5.66
CA LEU A 253 -0.01 -24.81 -6.18
C LEU A 253 -0.74 -24.81 -7.53
N LYS A 254 -1.45 -23.73 -7.88
CA LYS A 254 -1.99 -23.53 -9.23
C LYS A 254 -0.88 -23.39 -10.27
N ASN A 255 0.23 -22.72 -9.92
CA ASN A 255 1.36 -22.49 -10.83
C ASN A 255 2.38 -23.63 -10.81
N HIS A 256 2.32 -24.53 -9.82
CA HIS A 256 3.23 -25.68 -9.65
C HIS A 256 2.44 -26.99 -9.45
N PRO A 257 1.76 -27.50 -10.49
CA PRO A 257 0.84 -28.63 -10.35
C PRO A 257 1.50 -29.97 -9.98
N GLU A 258 2.77 -30.17 -10.35
CA GLU A 258 3.52 -31.43 -10.19
C GLU A 258 4.33 -31.51 -8.87
N GLY A 259 4.13 -30.57 -7.94
CA GLY A 259 4.91 -30.49 -6.71
C GLY A 259 4.50 -31.51 -5.63
N ILE A 260 5.50 -32.16 -5.01
CA ILE A 260 5.37 -33.10 -3.87
C ILE A 260 4.51 -32.52 -2.73
N HIS A 261 4.57 -31.20 -2.54
CA HIS A 261 3.89 -30.51 -1.45
C HIS A 261 2.36 -30.39 -1.60
N ARG A 262 1.78 -30.79 -2.74
CA ARG A 262 0.31 -30.78 -2.93
C ARG A 262 -0.39 -31.70 -1.92
N GLU A 263 0.15 -32.89 -1.70
CA GLU A 263 -0.46 -33.85 -0.79
C GLU A 263 -0.25 -33.47 0.68
N GLU A 264 0.90 -32.90 1.00
CA GLU A 264 1.25 -32.43 2.35
C GLU A 264 0.28 -31.38 2.88
N ALA A 265 -0.32 -30.58 1.99
CA ALA A 265 -1.26 -29.54 2.38
C ALA A 265 -2.68 -30.04 2.67
N ILE A 266 -3.06 -31.23 2.18
CA ILE A 266 -4.43 -31.75 2.29
C ILE A 266 -4.87 -31.88 3.75
N PRO A 267 -4.10 -32.49 4.67
CA PRO A 267 -4.53 -32.64 6.07
C PRO A 267 -4.78 -31.30 6.75
N ALA A 268 -3.93 -30.29 6.51
CA ALA A 268 -4.10 -28.96 7.08
C ALA A 268 -5.35 -28.26 6.53
N LEU A 269 -5.61 -28.38 5.23
CA LEU A 269 -6.83 -27.83 4.61
C LEU A 269 -8.10 -28.56 5.07
N VAL A 270 -8.05 -29.88 5.25
CA VAL A 270 -9.17 -30.65 5.82
C VAL A 270 -9.47 -30.20 7.24
N ASN A 271 -8.45 -29.97 8.07
CA ASN A 271 -8.65 -29.42 9.42
C ASN A 271 -9.26 -28.01 9.36
N ALA A 272 -8.86 -27.18 8.41
CA ALA A 272 -9.39 -25.83 8.23
C ALA A 272 -10.88 -25.79 7.79
N LEU A 273 -11.45 -26.90 7.30
CA LEU A 273 -12.89 -27.02 7.07
C LEU A 273 -13.72 -26.95 8.36
N ALA A 274 -13.11 -27.17 9.53
CA ALA A 274 -13.75 -27.07 10.83
C ALA A 274 -13.43 -25.77 11.57
N ASP A 275 -12.84 -24.78 10.89
CA ASP A 275 -12.46 -23.50 11.50
C ASP A 275 -13.66 -22.74 12.06
N GLU A 276 -13.46 -22.00 13.15
CA GLU A 276 -14.50 -21.17 13.77
C GLU A 276 -15.02 -20.08 12.81
N TYR A 277 -14.18 -19.58 11.89
CA TYR A 277 -14.53 -18.52 10.95
C TYR A 277 -14.93 -19.08 9.57
N ALA A 278 -16.13 -18.71 9.12
CA ALA A 278 -16.67 -19.13 7.82
C ALA A 278 -15.75 -18.77 6.64
N ASP A 279 -15.07 -17.64 6.70
CA ASP A 279 -14.11 -17.22 5.67
C ASP A 279 -12.94 -18.21 5.50
N VAL A 280 -12.46 -18.81 6.59
CA VAL A 280 -11.39 -19.82 6.57
C VAL A 280 -11.94 -21.14 6.01
N ARG A 281 -13.10 -21.58 6.49
CA ARG A 281 -13.76 -22.81 6.01
C ARG A 281 -14.06 -22.76 4.50
N LYS A 282 -14.58 -21.62 4.04
CA LYS A 282 -14.86 -21.33 2.62
C LYS A 282 -13.58 -21.45 1.79
N ASP A 283 -12.52 -20.75 2.18
CA ASP A 283 -11.27 -20.75 1.43
C ASP A 283 -10.61 -22.15 1.45
N ALA A 284 -10.77 -22.92 2.54
CA ALA A 284 -10.35 -24.33 2.62
C ALA A 284 -11.11 -25.23 1.65
N ALA A 285 -12.44 -25.10 1.56
CA ALA A 285 -13.26 -25.86 0.62
C ALA A 285 -12.87 -25.58 -0.84
N ILE A 286 -12.67 -24.30 -1.18
CA ILE A 286 -12.18 -23.89 -2.51
C ILE A 286 -10.79 -24.49 -2.77
N ALA A 287 -9.88 -24.43 -1.80
CA ALA A 287 -8.54 -24.98 -1.93
C ALA A 287 -8.56 -26.47 -2.23
N LEU A 288 -9.29 -27.26 -1.44
CA LEU A 288 -9.39 -28.71 -1.63
C LEU A 288 -9.96 -29.08 -3.00
N GLY A 289 -11.00 -28.38 -3.46
CA GLY A 289 -11.55 -28.56 -4.81
C GLY A 289 -10.55 -28.22 -5.92
N ASN A 290 -9.71 -27.19 -5.72
CA ASN A 290 -8.68 -26.80 -6.67
C ASN A 290 -7.46 -27.73 -6.66
N LEU A 291 -7.15 -28.33 -5.51
CA LEU A 291 -6.05 -29.29 -5.37
C LEU A 291 -6.38 -30.67 -5.97
N GLY A 292 -7.64 -30.94 -6.28
CA GLY A 292 -7.97 -32.13 -7.07
C GLY A 292 -7.84 -33.44 -6.32
N SER A 293 -7.62 -33.44 -4.99
CA SER A 293 -7.44 -34.68 -4.22
C SER A 293 -8.78 -35.31 -3.83
N PRO A 294 -9.10 -36.53 -4.29
CA PRO A 294 -10.33 -37.22 -3.91
C PRO A 294 -10.42 -37.54 -2.41
N LEU A 295 -9.29 -37.56 -1.69
CA LEU A 295 -9.23 -37.78 -0.24
C LEU A 295 -10.05 -36.74 0.55
N ALA A 296 -10.25 -35.56 -0.02
CA ALA A 296 -11.01 -34.48 0.60
C ALA A 296 -12.53 -34.65 0.49
N ILE A 297 -13.05 -35.55 -0.36
CA ILE A 297 -14.49 -35.65 -0.65
C ILE A 297 -15.29 -35.94 0.63
N ALA A 298 -14.85 -36.90 1.44
CA ALA A 298 -15.56 -37.28 2.66
C ALA A 298 -15.64 -36.11 3.66
N SER A 299 -14.55 -35.35 3.82
CA SER A 299 -14.54 -34.17 4.70
C SER A 299 -15.39 -33.03 4.14
N LEU A 300 -15.36 -32.79 2.82
CA LEU A 300 -16.21 -31.77 2.18
C LEU A 300 -17.70 -32.11 2.28
N GLN A 301 -18.07 -33.39 2.28
CA GLN A 301 -19.46 -33.81 2.48
C GLN A 301 -20.00 -33.43 3.86
N GLN A 302 -19.16 -33.43 4.90
CA GLN A 302 -19.54 -33.02 6.25
C GLN A 302 -19.84 -31.52 6.35
N VAL A 303 -19.38 -30.73 5.37
CA VAL A 303 -19.49 -29.26 5.33
C VAL A 303 -20.66 -28.80 4.45
N LEU A 304 -21.41 -29.72 3.82
CA LEU A 304 -22.58 -29.36 3.01
C LEU A 304 -23.69 -28.69 3.84
N ASP A 305 -23.78 -29.04 5.12
CA ASP A 305 -24.75 -28.47 6.08
C ASP A 305 -24.14 -27.32 6.91
N ASP A 306 -23.06 -26.67 6.43
CA ASP A 306 -22.45 -25.52 7.13
C ASP A 306 -23.49 -24.41 7.40
N PRO A 307 -23.47 -23.77 8.58
CA PRO A 307 -24.37 -22.66 8.88
C PRO A 307 -24.18 -21.45 7.95
N ASP A 308 -22.99 -21.28 7.38
CA ASP A 308 -22.72 -20.27 6.36
C ASP A 308 -23.01 -20.82 4.96
N ARG A 309 -24.00 -20.21 4.30
CA ARG A 309 -24.45 -20.63 2.97
C ARG A 309 -23.36 -20.63 1.91
N GLU A 310 -22.42 -19.69 1.96
CA GLU A 310 -21.35 -19.63 0.98
C GLU A 310 -20.38 -20.80 1.17
N VAL A 311 -20.11 -21.20 2.41
CA VAL A 311 -19.29 -22.38 2.71
C VAL A 311 -19.92 -23.65 2.11
N SER A 312 -21.21 -23.89 2.34
CA SER A 312 -21.93 -25.04 1.76
C SER A 312 -21.87 -25.06 0.23
N ILE A 313 -22.08 -23.92 -0.43
CA ILE A 313 -22.01 -23.79 -1.89
C ILE A 313 -20.61 -24.14 -2.40
N GLN A 314 -19.56 -23.66 -1.74
CA GLN A 314 -18.19 -23.94 -2.16
C GLN A 314 -17.79 -25.40 -1.90
N ALA A 315 -18.27 -26.01 -0.81
CA ALA A 315 -18.09 -27.43 -0.55
C ALA A 315 -18.75 -28.29 -1.64
N GLU A 316 -19.98 -27.97 -2.04
CA GLU A 316 -20.68 -28.66 -3.13
C GLU A 316 -19.90 -28.55 -4.45
N ARG A 317 -19.48 -27.34 -4.82
CA ARG A 317 -18.67 -27.08 -6.02
C ARG A 317 -17.36 -27.85 -6.00
N ALA A 318 -16.67 -27.87 -4.86
CA ALA A 318 -15.44 -28.63 -4.69
C ALA A 318 -15.68 -30.13 -4.92
N ILE A 319 -16.73 -30.72 -4.34
CA ILE A 319 -17.09 -32.13 -4.52
C ILE A 319 -17.41 -32.44 -5.99
N GLN A 320 -18.20 -31.60 -6.66
CA GLN A 320 -18.53 -31.77 -8.07
C GLN A 320 -17.26 -31.77 -8.94
N LYS A 321 -16.35 -30.82 -8.69
CA LYS A 321 -15.06 -30.71 -9.38
C LYS A 321 -14.19 -31.95 -9.17
N LEU A 322 -14.07 -32.44 -7.93
CA LEU A 322 -13.27 -33.64 -7.61
C LEU A 322 -13.81 -34.90 -8.27
N LYS A 323 -15.14 -35.08 -8.29
CA LYS A 323 -15.79 -36.21 -8.95
C LYS A 323 -15.54 -36.21 -10.47
N ALA A 324 -15.64 -35.05 -11.11
CA ALA A 324 -15.36 -34.90 -12.54
C ALA A 324 -13.92 -35.31 -12.91
N HIS A 325 -12.92 -34.85 -12.13
CA HIS A 325 -11.51 -35.19 -12.35
C HIS A 325 -11.25 -36.70 -12.17
N THR A 326 -11.94 -37.34 -11.23
CA THR A 326 -11.82 -38.79 -10.99
C THR A 326 -12.42 -39.61 -12.13
N SER A 327 -13.53 -39.16 -12.72
CA SER A 327 -14.14 -39.83 -13.89
C SER A 327 -13.32 -39.69 -15.17
N GLU A 328 -12.67 -38.55 -15.38
CA GLU A 328 -11.81 -38.32 -16.56
C GLU A 328 -10.53 -39.16 -16.50
N THR A 329 -9.89 -39.22 -15.33
CA THR A 329 -8.69 -40.05 -15.12
C THR A 329 -8.98 -41.54 -15.28
N ALA A 330 -10.10 -42.04 -14.73
CA ALA A 330 -10.51 -43.44 -14.91
C ALA A 330 -10.81 -43.82 -16.38
N SER A 331 -11.30 -42.86 -17.18
CA SER A 331 -11.60 -43.06 -18.61
C SER A 331 -10.34 -43.07 -19.48
N GLN A 332 -9.26 -42.40 -19.07
CA GLN A 332 -7.98 -42.36 -19.79
C GLN A 332 -7.06 -43.55 -19.48
N THR A 333 -7.26 -44.24 -18.35
CA THR A 333 -6.47 -45.42 -17.94
C THR A 333 -7.12 -46.76 -18.30
N SER A 334 -8.27 -46.76 -18.97
CA SER A 334 -8.92 -47.99 -19.45
C SER A 334 -8.30 -48.40 -20.80
N PRO A 335 -7.77 -49.64 -20.94
CA PRO A 335 -7.00 -50.08 -22.11
C PRO A 335 -7.83 -50.28 -23.39
#